data_AF-A0A5B9RC91-F1
#
_entry.id   AF-A0A5B9RC91-F1
#
_cell.length_a   1.000
_cell.length_b   1.000
_cell.length_c   1.000
_cell.angle_alpha   90.00
_cell.angle_beta   90.00
_cell.angle_gamma   90.00
#
_symmetry.space_group_name_H-M   'P 1'
#
loop_
_entity.id
_entity.type
_entity.pdbx_description
1 polymer ?
#
loop_
_entity_poly.entity_id
_entity_poly.type
_entity_poly.pdbx_seq_one_letter_code
_entity_poly.pdbx_strand_id
1 'polypeptide(L)'
;MWGKIHITLDTIIYLLFEMKKRDIKDINYLHFLAGFVEGEGSMSVSVSVNDKFKYGVSIQPVFNVTQHKNGMSILNSFKELFEGDLSQLNPVLLIYVFILWKGIKT
;
A
#
# COMPACT_ATOMS: atom_id res chain seq x y z
N MET A 1 0.83 34.37 14.69
CA MET A 1 1.66 34.69 13.51
C MET A 1 1.62 33.48 12.58
N TRP A 2 0.77 33.48 11.55
CA TRP A 2 0.65 32.36 10.61
C TRP A 2 1.52 32.67 9.39
N GLY A 3 2.63 31.96 9.24
CA GLY A 3 3.53 32.13 8.09
C GLY A 3 2.84 31.69 6.81
N LYS A 4 2.68 32.61 5.85
CA LYS A 4 2.25 32.26 4.49
C LYS A 4 3.37 31.45 3.84
N ILE A 5 3.10 30.18 3.55
CA ILE A 5 3.95 29.36 2.69
C ILE A 5 3.80 29.90 1.27
N HIS A 6 4.88 30.42 0.70
CA HIS A 6 4.89 30.91 -0.68
C HIS A 6 5.29 29.75 -1.60
N ILE A 7 4.33 29.25 -2.37
CA ILE A 7 4.53 28.16 -3.34
C ILE A 7 4.59 28.79 -4.73
N THR A 8 5.63 28.51 -5.51
CA THR A 8 5.78 29.07 -6.86
C THR A 8 4.97 28.26 -7.89
N LEU A 9 4.58 28.90 -8.99
CA LEU A 9 3.90 28.24 -10.13
C LEU A 9 4.70 27.05 -10.66
N ASP A 10 6.03 27.17 -10.74
CA ASP A 10 6.90 26.08 -11.19
C ASP A 10 6.82 24.87 -10.26
N THR A 11 6.74 25.11 -8.94
CA THR A 11 6.58 24.05 -7.93
C THR A 11 5.23 23.34 -8.13
N ILE A 12 4.17 24.10 -8.41
CA ILE A 12 2.82 23.54 -8.66
C ILE A 12 2.81 22.71 -9.94
N ILE A 13 3.43 23.20 -11.02
CA ILE A 13 3.52 22.48 -12.31
C ILE A 13 4.32 21.19 -12.16
N TYR A 14 5.45 21.23 -11.43
CA TYR A 14 6.25 20.04 -11.16
C TYR A 14 5.47 19.00 -10.36
N LEU A 15 4.77 19.41 -9.31
CA LEU A 15 3.92 18.52 -8.52
C LEU A 15 2.78 17.91 -9.36
N LEU A 16 2.12 18.72 -10.21
CA LEU A 16 1.10 18.25 -11.13
C LEU A 16 1.65 17.23 -12.15
N PHE A 17 2.85 17.46 -12.67
CA PHE A 17 3.50 16.55 -13.60
C PHE A 17 3.86 15.21 -12.94
N GLU A 18 4.42 15.25 -11.73
CA GLU A 18 4.72 14.03 -10.96
C GLU A 18 3.44 13.29 -10.54
N MET A 19 2.37 14.01 -10.21
CA MET A 19 1.06 13.41 -9.95
C MET A 19 0.48 12.73 -11.19
N LYS A 20 0.74 13.26 -12.40
CA LYS A 20 0.24 12.68 -13.66
C LYS A 20 0.92 11.37 -14.04
N LYS A 21 2.14 11.10 -13.56
CA LYS A 21 2.83 9.80 -13.76
C LYS A 21 2.18 8.65 -12.97
N ARG A 22 1.46 8.98 -11.90
CA ARG A 22 0.86 8.02 -10.96
C ARG A 22 -0.65 7.98 -11.16
N ASP A 23 -1.09 7.61 -12.36
CA ASP A 23 -2.52 7.43 -12.66
C ASP A 23 -2.89 5.95 -12.56
N ILE A 24 -3.62 5.57 -11.51
CA ILE A 24 -4.08 4.19 -11.30
C ILE A 24 -5.14 3.75 -12.33
N LYS A 25 -5.63 4.67 -13.17
CA LYS A 25 -6.53 4.34 -14.29
C LYS A 25 -5.76 4.08 -15.59
N ASP A 26 -4.47 4.43 -15.67
CA ASP A 26 -3.63 4.13 -16.83
C ASP A 26 -3.22 2.66 -16.80
N ILE A 27 -3.55 1.93 -17.88
CA ILE A 27 -3.24 0.51 -18.02
C ILE A 27 -1.74 0.21 -18.00
N ASN A 28 -0.90 1.11 -18.53
CA ASN A 28 0.55 0.92 -18.51
C ASN A 28 1.11 1.05 -17.09
N TYR A 29 0.52 1.96 -16.30
CA TYR A 29 0.89 2.10 -14.89
C TYR A 29 0.43 0.89 -14.08
N LEU A 30 -0.75 0.33 -14.37
CA LEU A 30 -1.19 -0.93 -13.76
C LEU A 30 -0.26 -2.11 -14.11
N HIS A 31 0.21 -2.22 -15.35
CA HIS A 31 1.21 -3.23 -15.72
C HIS A 31 2.53 -3.04 -14.98
N PHE A 32 2.98 -1.79 -14.82
CA PHE A 32 4.16 -1.49 -13.99
C PHE A 32 3.95 -1.94 -12.55
N LEU A 33 2.80 -1.63 -11.94
CA LEU A 33 2.48 -2.07 -10.58
C LEU A 33 2.40 -3.60 -10.47
N ALA A 34 1.89 -4.30 -11.49
CA ALA A 34 1.88 -5.76 -11.52
C ALA A 34 3.29 -6.35 -11.51
N GLY A 35 4.19 -5.84 -12.38
CA GLY A 35 5.60 -6.25 -12.38
C GLY A 35 6.32 -5.87 -11.08
N PHE A 36 5.92 -4.74 -10.46
CA PHE A 36 6.43 -4.36 -9.15
C PHE A 36 6.00 -5.36 -8.05
N VAL A 37 4.75 -5.83 -8.07
CA VAL A 37 4.26 -6.89 -7.16
C VAL A 37 5.01 -8.20 -7.38
N GLU A 38 5.36 -8.54 -8.62
CA GLU A 38 6.14 -9.75 -8.91
C GLU A 38 7.53 -9.71 -8.25
N GLY A 39 8.15 -8.54 -8.12
CA GLY A 39 9.45 -8.37 -7.47
C GLY A 39 9.42 -8.14 -5.95
N GLU A 40 8.48 -7.32 -5.47
CA GLU A 40 8.46 -6.80 -4.07
C GLU A 40 7.23 -7.24 -3.27
N GLY A 41 6.26 -7.86 -3.93
CA GLY A 41 5.03 -8.33 -3.32
C GLY A 41 5.21 -9.67 -2.60
N SER A 42 4.39 -9.88 -1.59
CA SER A 42 4.29 -11.14 -0.85
C SER A 42 2.83 -11.53 -0.67
N MET A 43 2.50 -12.75 -1.06
CA MET A 43 1.22 -13.40 -0.80
C MET A 43 1.46 -14.56 0.16
N SER A 44 0.79 -14.52 1.31
CA SER A 44 0.95 -15.53 2.36
C SER A 44 -0.38 -15.86 3.01
N VAL A 45 -0.44 -16.98 3.73
CA VAL A 45 -1.56 -17.33 4.59
C VAL A 45 -1.04 -17.48 5.99
N SER A 46 -1.49 -16.62 6.89
CA SER A 46 -1.22 -16.73 8.32
C SER A 46 -2.22 -17.69 8.96
N VAL A 47 -1.71 -18.66 9.72
CA VAL A 47 -2.51 -19.56 10.54
C VAL A 47 -2.12 -19.33 12.00
N SER A 48 -3.09 -18.97 12.84
CA SER A 48 -2.87 -18.76 14.27
C SER A 48 -3.87 -19.54 15.11
N VAL A 49 -3.43 -20.03 16.27
CA VAL A 49 -4.29 -20.68 17.25
C VAL A 49 -5.03 -19.62 18.04
N ASN A 50 -6.36 -19.72 18.09
CA ASN A 50 -7.22 -18.78 18.78
C ASN A 50 -8.53 -19.48 19.19
N ASP A 51 -8.70 -19.68 20.50
CA ASP A 51 -9.82 -20.37 21.13
C ASP A 51 -11.18 -19.67 20.96
N LYS A 52 -11.19 -18.41 20.53
CA LYS A 52 -12.42 -17.65 20.22
C LYS A 52 -13.04 -18.03 18.88
N PHE A 53 -12.31 -18.73 18.02
CA PHE A 53 -12.83 -19.27 16.76
C PHE A 53 -13.37 -20.68 17.00
N LYS A 54 -14.40 -21.10 16.26
CA LYS A 54 -15.12 -22.37 16.45
C LYS A 54 -14.22 -23.59 16.43
N TYR A 55 -13.16 -23.55 15.62
CA TYR A 55 -12.20 -24.64 15.47
C TYR A 55 -10.87 -24.36 16.16
N GLY A 56 -10.79 -23.30 16.99
CA GLY A 56 -9.56 -22.94 17.70
C GLY A 56 -8.46 -22.37 16.81
N VAL A 57 -8.75 -22.04 15.55
CA VAL A 57 -7.78 -21.53 14.57
C VAL A 57 -8.36 -20.37 13.75
N SER A 58 -7.49 -19.43 13.39
CA SER A 58 -7.76 -18.31 12.48
C SER A 58 -6.87 -18.46 11.25
N ILE A 59 -7.47 -18.39 10.06
CA ILE A 59 -6.77 -18.44 8.77
C ILE A 59 -6.93 -17.09 8.09
N GLN A 60 -5.82 -16.43 7.77
CA GLN A 60 -5.81 -15.08 7.21
C GLN A 60 -4.90 -15.02 5.98
N PRO A 61 -5.46 -15.00 4.76
CA PRO A 61 -4.72 -14.68 3.55
C PRO A 61 -4.32 -13.20 3.58
N VAL A 62 -3.03 -12.94 3.40
CA VAL A 62 -2.43 -11.60 3.43
C VAL A 62 -1.64 -11.37 2.16
N PHE A 63 -1.97 -10.28 1.48
CA PHE A 63 -1.12 -9.67 0.47
C PHE A 63 -0.41 -8.47 1.08
N ASN A 64 0.89 -8.34 0.84
CA ASN A 64 1.64 -7.16 1.28
C ASN A 64 2.69 -6.76 0.26
N VAL A 65 3.07 -5.49 0.28
CA VAL A 65 4.16 -4.91 -0.50
C VAL A 65 5.00 -4.08 0.45
N THR A 66 6.31 -4.37 0.53
CA THR A 66 7.24 -3.63 1.38
C THR A 66 8.09 -2.70 0.51
N GLN A 67 8.36 -1.48 0.99
CA GLN A 67 9.20 -0.54 0.27
C GLN A 67 9.89 0.45 1.21
N HIS A 68 11.02 0.99 0.78
CA HIS A 68 11.66 2.13 1.43
C HIS A 68 10.73 3.36 1.45
N LYS A 69 10.81 4.21 2.49
CA LYS A 69 9.96 5.39 2.67
C LYS A 69 9.95 6.37 1.48
N ASN A 70 11.06 6.43 0.74
CA ASN A 70 11.16 7.25 -0.48
C ASN A 70 10.24 6.74 -1.61
N GLY A 71 9.87 5.45 -1.59
CA GLY A 71 8.92 4.83 -2.50
C GLY A 71 7.48 4.84 -2.00
N MET A 72 7.14 5.67 -1.00
CA MET A 72 5.78 5.80 -0.45
C MET A 72 4.73 6.08 -1.54
N SER A 73 5.08 6.79 -2.61
CA SER A 73 4.17 7.06 -3.73
C SER A 73 3.63 5.77 -4.37
N ILE A 74 4.46 4.73 -4.49
CA ILE A 74 4.07 3.42 -5.05
C ILE A 74 3.14 2.70 -4.06
N LEU A 75 3.46 2.71 -2.76
CA LEU A 75 2.61 2.10 -1.73
C LEU A 75 1.23 2.77 -1.66
N ASN A 76 1.15 4.09 -1.87
CA ASN A 76 -0.11 4.80 -1.97
C ASN A 76 -0.94 4.37 -3.19
N SER A 77 -0.31 4.00 -4.31
CA SER A 77 -1.04 3.43 -5.46
C SER A 77 -1.70 2.09 -5.10
N PHE A 78 -1.02 1.21 -4.35
CA PHE A 78 -1.65 -0.03 -3.88
C PHE A 78 -2.78 0.21 -2.88
N LYS A 79 -2.63 1.22 -2.01
CA LYS A 79 -3.71 1.64 -1.10
C LYS A 79 -4.93 2.18 -1.85
N GLU A 80 -4.71 2.94 -2.92
CA GLU A 80 -5.79 3.44 -3.78
C GLU A 80 -6.50 2.32 -4.55
N LEU A 81 -5.76 1.28 -4.97
CA LEU A 81 -6.30 0.13 -5.70
C LEU A 81 -7.08 -0.88 -4.84
N PHE A 82 -6.60 -1.15 -3.63
CA PHE A 82 -7.10 -2.28 -2.83
C PHE A 82 -7.61 -1.87 -1.44
N GLU A 83 -7.58 -0.58 -1.08
CA GLU A 83 -8.16 -0.05 0.17
C GLU A 83 -7.64 -0.70 1.47
N GLY A 84 -6.39 -1.18 1.46
CA GLY A 84 -5.71 -1.75 2.63
C GLY A 84 -5.03 -0.72 3.52
N ASP A 85 -4.25 -1.24 4.47
CA ASP A 85 -3.62 -0.45 5.51
C ASP A 85 -2.12 -0.22 5.21
N LEU A 86 -1.64 1.00 5.46
CA LEU A 86 -0.22 1.34 5.41
C LEU A 86 0.34 1.40 6.83
N SER A 87 1.43 0.68 7.06
CA SER A 87 2.10 0.61 8.35
C SER A 87 3.60 0.90 8.20
N GLN A 88 4.19 1.51 9.22
CA GLN A 88 5.64 1.68 9.29
C GLN A 88 6.26 0.46 9.97
N LEU A 89 7.16 -0.24 9.29
CA LEU A 89 7.88 -1.37 9.87
C LEU A 89 9.07 -0.91 10.71
N ASN A 90 9.85 0.05 10.19
CA ASN A 90 10.99 0.65 10.87
C ASN A 90 11.21 2.09 10.36
N PRO A 91 12.21 2.85 10.82
CA PRO A 91 12.44 4.25 10.40
C PRO A 91 12.66 4.46 8.89
N VAL A 92 12.88 3.39 8.14
CA VAL A 92 13.33 3.38 6.75
C VAL A 92 12.32 2.67 5.84
N LEU A 93 11.66 1.62 6.34
CA LEU A 93 10.78 0.73 5.59
C LEU A 93 9.32 0.92 5.99
N LEU A 94 8.49 0.91 4.96
CA LEU A 94 7.03 0.96 5.02
C LEU A 94 6.48 -0.32 4.39
N ILE A 95 5.32 -0.75 4.89
CA ILE A 95 4.60 -1.88 4.34
C ILE A 95 3.15 -1.48 4.06
N TYR A 96 2.69 -1.84 2.87
CA TYR A 96 1.28 -1.90 2.53
C TYR A 96 0.77 -3.31 2.79
N VAL A 97 -0.34 -3.43 3.52
CA VAL A 97 -0.95 -4.72 3.87
C VAL A 97 -2.41 -4.70 3.46
N PHE A 98 -2.81 -5.69 2.68
CA PHE A 98 -4.19 -5.96 2.32
C PHE A 98 -4.56 -7.38 2.77
N ILE A 99 -5.54 -7.46 3.66
CA ILE A 99 -6.11 -8.74 4.13
C ILE A 99 -7.34 -9.03 3.28
N LEU A 100 -7.26 -10.09 2.48
CA LEU A 100 -8.25 -10.43 1.45
C LEU A 100 -9.65 -10.70 2.02
N TRP A 101 -9.76 -11.01 3.32
CA TRP A 101 -11.02 -11.39 3.95
C TRP A 101 -11.01 -10.99 5.45
N LYS A 102 -11.78 -9.96 5.83
CA LYS A 102 -11.95 -9.53 7.23
C LYS A 102 -12.96 -10.37 8.04
N GLY A 103 -13.48 -11.50 7.51
CA GLY A 103 -14.82 -11.96 7.93
C GLY A 103 -15.17 -13.44 8.00
N ILE A 104 -14.26 -14.43 7.96
CA ILE A 104 -14.63 -15.80 8.37
C ILE A 104 -14.38 -15.84 9.88
N LYS A 105 -15.44 -15.61 10.66
CA LYS A 105 -15.53 -16.21 12.00
C LYS A 105 -15.83 -17.68 11.77
N THR A 106 -14.82 -18.48 11.43
CA THR A 106 -15.02 -19.93 11.40
C THR A 106 -15.31 -20.40 12.79
#